data_AF-A0A5C8UTX3-F1
#
_entry.id   AF-A0A5C8UTX3-F1
#
_cell.length_a   1.000
_cell.length_b   1.000
_cell.length_c   1.000
_cell.angle_alpha   90.00
_cell.angle_beta   90.00
_cell.angle_gamma   90.00
#
_symmetry.space_group_name_H-M   'P 1'
#
loop_
_entity.id
_entity.type
_entity.pdbx_description
1 polymer ?
#
loop_
_entity_poly.entity_id
_entity_poly.type
_entity_poly.pdbx_seq_one_letter_code
_entity_poly.pdbx_strand_id
1 'polypeptide(L)'
;MLKKTKLRLGAVAVAVCTATLFGAISASADPAAGTFKTLSGVGSDTTQDLVAGLATAVTSIGSYDATGSATIQTKSGGPSFVRPNGSGAGSQALSDSAQGGTHLWNSVDVTGQIDFARSSSGPSGSGTQLTYIPFAKDAVTFAVNAASDFPRDIPVGASSQDATSPAPFTLRNIYRCSVTSFTDGNGLSVTIRPLLPQSGSGTRKFWLSSLGLSETDITAGGCATDLGNTVEEHNGTFVTGPGDIAPFSVAQYIAQGNWQTLPSPVIERRGGVVLGQIGGVKPYNITTVGAVLNTSFPVVRNVYNVVQTSRLGEAAIAAAFVGSTSSVCSNATIIKKYGFGTIGSLCGSTSTTGPFTQ
;
A
#
# COMPACT_ATOMS: atom_id res chain seq x y z
N MET A 1 17.43 -16.96 -60.32
CA MET A 1 17.64 -15.88 -59.32
C MET A 1 16.69 -14.72 -59.65
N LEU A 2 15.58 -14.60 -58.92
CA LEU A 2 14.66 -13.46 -59.06
C LEU A 2 14.41 -12.85 -57.67
N LYS A 3 14.90 -11.62 -57.46
CA LYS A 3 14.59 -10.79 -56.31
C LYS A 3 13.08 -10.50 -56.31
N LYS A 4 12.38 -10.84 -55.22
CA LYS A 4 11.01 -10.40 -54.99
C LYS A 4 11.00 -9.24 -54.00
N THR A 5 11.03 -8.03 -54.54
CA THR A 5 10.61 -6.81 -53.87
C THR A 5 9.10 -6.94 -53.59
N LYS A 6 8.67 -6.88 -52.33
CA LYS A 6 7.24 -6.71 -52.01
C LYS A 6 7.01 -5.29 -51.52
N LEU A 7 6.38 -4.55 -52.43
CA LEU A 7 5.85 -3.21 -52.30
C LEU A 7 4.72 -3.20 -51.26
N ARG A 8 4.68 -2.13 -50.46
CA ARG A 8 3.63 -1.83 -49.48
C ARG A 8 2.42 -1.21 -50.18
N LEU A 9 1.25 -1.84 -50.05
CA LEU A 9 -0.10 -1.24 -50.12
C LEU A 9 -0.87 -1.89 -48.97
N GLY A 10 -1.47 -1.20 -48.00
CA GLY A 10 -2.22 0.05 -48.11
C GLY A 10 -3.71 -0.30 -48.11
N ALA A 11 -4.29 -0.54 -46.93
CA ALA A 11 -5.74 -0.55 -46.73
C ALA A 11 -6.06 0.10 -45.38
N VAL A 12 -6.53 1.34 -45.48
CA VAL A 12 -7.05 2.17 -44.40
C VAL A 12 -8.43 1.63 -44.03
N ALA A 13 -8.57 1.14 -42.80
CA ALA A 13 -9.83 1.01 -42.10
C ALA A 13 -9.54 0.92 -40.61
N VAL A 14 -9.58 2.04 -39.89
CA VAL A 14 -9.74 2.00 -38.44
C VAL A 14 -10.86 2.96 -38.07
N ALA A 15 -11.88 2.34 -37.50
CA ALA A 15 -13.12 2.92 -37.05
C ALA A 15 -12.89 4.07 -36.07
N VAL A 16 -13.76 5.07 -36.16
CA VAL A 16 -14.00 6.05 -35.11
C VAL A 16 -14.51 5.29 -33.90
N CYS A 17 -13.62 4.94 -32.97
CA CYS A 17 -14.03 4.51 -31.63
C CYS A 17 -14.52 5.74 -30.90
N THR A 18 -15.85 5.91 -30.89
CA THR A 18 -16.56 6.69 -29.88
C THR A 18 -15.99 6.32 -28.51
N ALA A 19 -15.44 7.32 -27.81
CA ALA A 19 -15.03 7.21 -26.43
C ALA A 19 -16.26 6.89 -25.58
N THR A 20 -16.54 5.60 -25.40
CA THR A 20 -17.40 5.14 -24.32
C THR A 20 -16.70 5.52 -23.02
N LEU A 21 -17.22 6.55 -22.35
CA LEU A 21 -16.95 6.79 -20.94
C LEU A 21 -17.33 5.51 -20.17
N PHE A 22 -16.36 4.61 -19.99
CA PHE A 22 -16.39 3.69 -18.87
C PHE A 22 -16.05 4.51 -17.64
N GLY A 23 -17.07 5.19 -17.10
CA GLY A 23 -17.10 5.45 -15.68
C GLY A 23 -17.14 4.09 -15.00
N ALA A 24 -15.97 3.52 -14.73
CA ALA A 24 -15.87 2.49 -13.72
C ALA A 24 -16.35 3.17 -12.43
N ILE A 25 -17.60 2.90 -12.04
CA ILE A 25 -17.97 3.04 -10.64
C ILE A 25 -16.97 2.14 -9.91
N SER A 26 -15.97 2.77 -9.29
CA SER A 26 -15.08 2.06 -8.40
C SER A 26 -15.99 1.33 -7.43
N ALA A 27 -15.88 0.01 -7.35
CA ALA A 27 -16.42 -0.72 -6.21
C ALA A 27 -15.61 -0.24 -5.01
N SER A 28 -16.02 0.90 -4.45
CA SER A 28 -15.43 1.48 -3.25
C SER A 28 -16.04 0.73 -2.09
N ALA A 29 -15.19 0.16 -1.24
CA ALA A 29 -15.60 -0.65 -0.09
C ALA A 29 -16.02 0.21 1.11
N ASP A 30 -16.35 1.48 0.88
CA ASP A 30 -17.03 2.32 1.85
C ASP A 30 -18.34 1.64 2.30
N PRO A 31 -18.74 1.79 3.58
CA PRO A 31 -20.09 1.44 4.00
C PRO A 31 -21.12 2.05 3.04
N ALA A 32 -22.15 1.26 2.69
CA ALA A 32 -23.19 1.71 1.76
C ALA A 32 -23.74 3.08 2.17
N ALA A 33 -24.00 3.95 1.20
CA ALA A 33 -24.43 5.32 1.45
C ALA A 33 -25.62 5.37 2.43
N GLY A 34 -25.51 6.22 3.47
CA GLY A 34 -26.52 6.32 4.53
C GLY A 34 -26.45 5.21 5.60
N THR A 35 -25.53 4.26 5.49
CA THR A 35 -25.26 3.25 6.53
C THR A 35 -23.97 3.60 7.28
N PHE A 36 -24.02 3.55 8.61
CA PHE A 36 -22.90 3.90 9.47
C PHE A 36 -22.60 2.75 10.41
N LYS A 37 -21.31 2.44 10.56
CA LYS A 37 -20.83 1.38 11.45
C LYS A 37 -20.48 1.96 12.83
N THR A 38 -20.47 1.09 13.83
CA THR A 38 -20.10 1.47 15.20
C THR A 38 -18.72 2.11 15.24
N LEU A 39 -17.75 1.48 14.58
CA LEU A 39 -16.37 1.95 14.47
C LEU A 39 -16.07 2.33 13.03
N SER A 40 -15.69 3.57 12.78
CA SER A 40 -15.38 4.08 11.45
C SER A 40 -13.85 4.21 11.26
N GLY A 41 -13.33 3.60 10.21
CA GLY A 41 -11.89 3.54 9.92
C GLY A 41 -11.49 4.12 8.57
N VAL A 42 -10.34 4.79 8.54
CA VAL A 42 -9.77 5.51 7.38
C VAL A 42 -8.27 5.25 7.24
N GLY A 43 -7.60 5.79 6.21
CA GLY A 43 -6.14 5.85 6.15
C GLY A 43 -5.53 4.89 5.15
N SER A 44 -4.68 3.96 5.61
CA SER A 44 -3.86 3.12 4.74
C SER A 44 -4.65 2.37 3.66
N ASP A 45 -4.21 2.57 2.43
CA ASP A 45 -4.58 1.85 1.22
C ASP A 45 -3.99 0.43 1.18
N THR A 46 -2.80 0.22 1.75
CA THR A 46 -2.18 -1.10 1.90
C THR A 46 -3.16 -2.09 2.54
N THR A 47 -3.89 -1.70 3.57
CA THR A 47 -4.79 -2.59 4.31
C THR A 47 -6.28 -2.33 4.07
N GLN A 48 -6.65 -1.39 3.20
CA GLN A 48 -8.05 -1.03 2.98
C GLN A 48 -8.89 -2.25 2.57
N ASP A 49 -8.38 -3.04 1.62
CA ASP A 49 -9.07 -4.20 1.08
C ASP A 49 -9.25 -5.30 2.13
N LEU A 50 -8.19 -5.55 2.92
CA LEU A 50 -8.25 -6.53 4.01
C LEU A 50 -9.25 -6.08 5.07
N VAL A 51 -9.24 -4.81 5.48
CA VAL A 51 -10.15 -4.32 6.53
C VAL A 51 -11.58 -4.25 6.02
N ALA A 52 -11.81 -3.94 4.74
CA ALA A 52 -13.11 -4.10 4.09
C ALA A 52 -13.58 -5.57 4.09
N GLY A 53 -12.70 -6.51 3.74
CA GLY A 53 -12.96 -7.93 3.84
C GLY A 53 -13.25 -8.40 5.27
N LEU A 54 -12.53 -7.87 6.26
CA LEU A 54 -12.81 -8.14 7.67
C LEU A 54 -14.15 -7.57 8.11
N ALA A 55 -14.58 -6.42 7.58
CA ALA A 55 -15.86 -5.80 7.89
C ALA A 55 -17.07 -6.65 7.47
N THR A 56 -16.90 -7.63 6.56
CA THR A 56 -17.96 -8.59 6.22
C THR A 56 -18.21 -9.60 7.34
N ALA A 57 -17.22 -9.86 8.20
CA ALA A 57 -17.31 -10.77 9.34
C ALA A 57 -17.36 -10.05 10.70
N VAL A 58 -16.73 -8.88 10.79
CA VAL A 58 -16.69 -7.99 11.96
C VAL A 58 -17.60 -6.81 11.66
N THR A 59 -18.91 -7.00 11.78
CA THR A 59 -19.92 -6.04 11.29
C THR A 59 -19.94 -4.70 12.03
N SER A 60 -19.23 -4.60 13.17
CA SER A 60 -19.06 -3.37 13.95
C SER A 60 -18.08 -2.37 13.32
N ILE A 61 -17.17 -2.82 12.45
CA ILE A 61 -16.20 -1.94 11.78
C ILE A 61 -16.69 -1.53 10.39
N GLY A 62 -16.44 -0.28 10.02
CA GLY A 62 -16.60 0.26 8.68
C GLY A 62 -15.25 0.70 8.16
N SER A 63 -14.87 0.22 6.97
CA SER A 63 -13.64 0.63 6.29
C SER A 63 -14.00 1.64 5.20
N TYR A 64 -13.63 2.90 5.37
CA TYR A 64 -13.69 3.87 4.28
C TYR A 64 -12.34 3.84 3.57
N ASP A 65 -12.33 3.52 2.28
CA ASP A 65 -11.11 3.29 1.52
C ASP A 65 -10.21 4.54 1.45
N ALA A 66 -8.96 4.40 1.04
CA ALA A 66 -8.04 5.53 0.85
C ALA A 66 -8.28 6.27 -0.48
N THR A 67 -8.91 5.58 -1.44
CA THR A 67 -9.26 6.09 -2.77
C THR A 67 -10.76 5.88 -3.03
N GLY A 68 -11.32 6.61 -3.99
CA GLY A 68 -12.76 6.60 -4.28
C GLY A 68 -13.31 8.02 -4.43
N SER A 69 -14.47 8.30 -3.84
CA SER A 69 -15.00 9.67 -3.78
C SER A 69 -14.03 10.62 -3.08
N ALA A 70 -14.05 11.89 -3.50
CA ALA A 70 -13.18 12.94 -2.94
C ALA A 70 -13.41 13.16 -1.44
N THR A 71 -14.67 13.04 -0.99
CA THR A 71 -15.05 13.17 0.41
C THR A 71 -15.83 11.95 0.90
N ILE A 72 -15.84 11.78 2.21
CA ILE A 72 -16.59 10.76 2.94
C ILE A 72 -17.40 11.41 4.07
N GLN A 73 -18.38 10.68 4.60
CA GLN A 73 -19.08 10.99 5.84
C GLN A 73 -19.12 9.70 6.65
N THR A 74 -18.54 9.71 7.84
CA THR A 74 -18.30 8.46 8.59
C THR A 74 -19.31 8.18 9.69
N LYS A 75 -20.14 9.18 10.05
CA LYS A 75 -21.20 9.09 11.06
C LYS A 75 -22.46 9.82 10.58
N SER A 76 -23.62 9.35 11.05
CA SER A 76 -24.92 9.97 10.74
C SER A 76 -24.97 11.41 11.23
N GLY A 77 -25.28 12.34 10.32
CA GLY A 77 -25.33 13.78 10.62
C GLY A 77 -23.96 14.43 10.86
N GLY A 78 -22.86 13.67 10.73
CA GLY A 78 -21.50 14.20 10.83
C GLY A 78 -21.11 15.03 9.60
N PRO A 79 -20.01 15.80 9.65
CA PRO A 79 -19.52 16.55 8.50
C PRO A 79 -19.03 15.61 7.40
N SER A 80 -19.09 16.09 6.15
CA SER A 80 -18.33 15.49 5.07
C SER A 80 -16.93 16.09 5.04
N PHE A 81 -15.91 15.25 4.89
CA PHE A 81 -14.51 15.66 4.90
C PHE A 81 -13.70 14.89 3.86
N VAL A 82 -12.56 15.45 3.46
CA VAL A 82 -11.67 14.82 2.47
C VAL A 82 -11.21 13.46 2.95
N ARG A 83 -11.23 12.46 2.07
CA ARG A 83 -10.81 11.10 2.40
C ARG A 83 -9.32 11.06 2.82
N PRO A 84 -8.97 10.53 4.00
CA PRO A 84 -7.57 10.33 4.38
C PRO A 84 -6.94 9.23 3.51
N ASN A 85 -5.95 9.59 2.68
CA ASN A 85 -5.23 8.67 1.80
C ASN A 85 -3.83 8.36 2.35
N GLY A 86 -3.63 7.11 2.79
CA GLY A 86 -2.35 6.63 3.31
C GLY A 86 -2.29 6.57 4.84
N SER A 87 -1.24 5.93 5.36
CA SER A 87 -1.08 5.70 6.81
C SER A 87 -0.90 6.99 7.60
N GLY A 88 -0.10 7.94 7.08
CA GLY A 88 0.12 9.23 7.73
C GLY A 88 -1.15 10.06 7.83
N ALA A 89 -1.85 10.24 6.70
CA ALA A 89 -3.13 10.93 6.63
C ALA A 89 -4.19 10.29 7.55
N GLY A 90 -4.25 8.95 7.59
CA GLY A 90 -5.17 8.24 8.47
C GLY A 90 -4.93 8.52 9.94
N SER A 91 -3.68 8.40 10.41
CA SER A 91 -3.33 8.68 11.80
C SER A 91 -3.55 10.15 12.17
N GLN A 92 -3.29 11.08 11.23
CA GLN A 92 -3.54 12.51 11.43
C GLN A 92 -5.03 12.79 11.59
N ALA A 93 -5.86 12.29 10.67
CA ALA A 93 -7.31 12.45 10.76
C ALA A 93 -7.89 11.81 12.04
N LEU A 94 -7.35 10.67 12.49
CA LEU A 94 -7.71 10.07 13.79
C LEU A 94 -7.29 10.98 14.96
N SER A 95 -6.10 11.57 14.90
CA SER A 95 -5.59 12.49 15.93
C SER A 95 -6.44 13.76 16.01
N ASP A 96 -6.85 14.31 14.86
CA ASP A 96 -7.76 15.46 14.79
C ASP A 96 -9.14 15.10 15.34
N SER A 97 -9.68 13.93 14.95
CA SER A 97 -10.95 13.41 15.47
C SER A 97 -10.94 13.17 16.99
N ALA A 98 -9.80 12.78 17.55
CA ALA A 98 -9.63 12.51 18.97
C ALA A 98 -9.44 13.78 19.81
N GLN A 99 -8.77 14.80 19.27
CA GLN A 99 -8.45 16.03 20.00
C GLN A 99 -9.55 17.10 19.86
N GLY A 100 -10.12 17.22 18.66
CA GLY A 100 -11.14 18.22 18.34
C GLY A 100 -10.71 19.67 18.50
N GLY A 101 -11.67 20.58 18.48
CA GLY A 101 -11.44 22.01 18.67
C GLY A 101 -10.63 22.62 17.52
N THR A 102 -9.40 23.08 17.79
CA THR A 102 -8.52 23.66 16.76
C THR A 102 -7.82 22.61 15.89
N HIS A 103 -7.95 21.32 16.21
CA HIS A 103 -7.41 20.23 15.43
C HIS A 103 -8.40 19.85 14.32
N LEU A 104 -8.17 20.39 13.13
CA LEU A 104 -9.05 20.26 11.98
C LEU A 104 -8.39 19.40 10.91
N TRP A 105 -9.14 18.43 10.39
CA TRP A 105 -8.72 17.67 9.22
C TRP A 105 -9.10 18.42 7.96
N ASN A 106 -8.11 18.95 7.26
CA ASN A 106 -8.29 19.76 6.04
C ASN A 106 -9.34 20.88 6.22
N SER A 107 -9.21 21.64 7.32
CA SER A 107 -10.13 22.72 7.72
C SER A 107 -11.54 22.27 8.13
N VAL A 108 -11.79 20.97 8.33
CA VAL A 108 -13.06 20.43 8.82
C VAL A 108 -12.88 19.89 10.24
N ASP A 109 -13.79 20.25 11.14
CA ASP A 109 -13.87 19.65 12.47
C ASP A 109 -14.37 18.21 12.33
N VAL A 110 -13.49 17.25 12.58
CA VAL A 110 -13.80 15.82 12.50
C VAL A 110 -13.90 15.17 13.87
N THR A 111 -14.17 15.95 14.94
CA THR A 111 -14.31 15.44 16.31
C THR A 111 -15.30 14.27 16.36
N GLY A 112 -14.82 13.12 16.88
CA GLY A 112 -15.62 11.91 17.04
C GLY A 112 -16.06 11.23 15.73
N GLN A 113 -15.53 11.63 14.58
CA GLN A 113 -15.91 11.07 13.29
C GLN A 113 -15.13 9.79 12.95
N ILE A 114 -13.91 9.64 13.47
CA ILE A 114 -12.99 8.54 13.17
C ILE A 114 -12.64 7.82 14.47
N ASP A 115 -12.82 6.49 14.47
CA ASP A 115 -12.57 5.64 15.64
C ASP A 115 -11.24 4.89 15.55
N PHE A 116 -10.80 4.57 14.33
CA PHE A 116 -9.52 3.95 14.09
C PHE A 116 -8.90 4.41 12.77
N ALA A 117 -7.59 4.33 12.68
CA ALA A 117 -6.85 4.51 11.44
C ALA A 117 -6.20 3.20 11.04
N ARG A 118 -6.24 2.88 9.76
CA ARG A 118 -5.45 1.80 9.17
C ARG A 118 -4.03 2.29 8.95
N SER A 119 -3.04 1.51 9.35
CA SER A 119 -1.63 1.85 9.13
C SER A 119 -0.80 0.64 8.67
N SER A 120 0.03 0.85 7.66
CA SER A 120 1.06 -0.08 7.21
C SER A 120 2.45 0.31 7.71
N SER A 121 2.52 1.13 8.75
CA SER A 121 3.76 1.48 9.45
C SER A 121 3.53 1.68 10.96
N GLY A 122 4.59 1.49 11.75
CA GLY A 122 4.57 1.82 13.17
C GLY A 122 4.57 3.34 13.44
N PRO A 123 4.50 3.74 14.72
CA PRO A 123 4.51 5.14 15.12
C PRO A 123 5.75 5.88 14.59
N SER A 124 5.61 7.16 14.28
CA SER A 124 6.70 8.04 13.81
C SER A 124 7.59 8.57 14.93
N GLY A 125 7.20 8.38 16.19
CA GLY A 125 7.96 8.81 17.36
C GLY A 125 7.43 8.19 18.65
N SER A 126 8.07 8.53 19.76
CA SER A 126 7.68 8.08 21.10
C SER A 126 6.47 8.85 21.62
N GLY A 127 5.49 8.14 22.18
CA GLY A 127 4.30 8.73 22.79
C GLY A 127 3.32 7.66 23.26
N THR A 128 2.22 8.09 23.87
CA THR A 128 1.23 7.19 24.51
C THR A 128 -0.20 7.48 24.08
N GLN A 129 -0.42 8.47 23.21
CA GLN A 129 -1.74 8.95 22.82
C GLN A 129 -2.46 8.03 21.83
N LEU A 130 -1.70 7.38 20.93
CA LEU A 130 -2.20 6.39 19.97
C LEU A 130 -1.63 5.01 20.28
N THR A 131 -2.45 3.97 20.12
CA THR A 131 -2.03 2.57 20.20
C THR A 131 -2.11 1.95 18.81
N TYR A 132 -0.99 1.40 18.35
CA TYR A 132 -0.86 0.72 17.06
C TYR A 132 -1.05 -0.77 17.30
N ILE A 133 -2.26 -1.28 17.07
CA ILE A 133 -2.63 -2.67 17.36
C ILE A 133 -2.29 -3.53 16.13
N PRO A 134 -1.23 -4.35 16.15
CA PRO A 134 -0.87 -5.16 15.00
C PRO A 134 -1.89 -6.26 14.82
N PHE A 135 -2.26 -6.56 13.58
CA PHE A 135 -3.23 -7.63 13.29
C PHE A 135 -2.82 -8.59 12.17
N ALA A 136 -1.89 -8.18 11.32
CA ALA A 136 -1.38 -9.03 10.25
C ALA A 136 0.06 -8.66 9.86
N LYS A 137 0.67 -9.52 9.05
CA LYS A 137 2.01 -9.38 8.46
C LYS A 137 1.88 -9.07 6.97
N ASP A 138 2.65 -8.12 6.51
CA ASP A 138 2.86 -7.81 5.09
C ASP A 138 4.36 -7.95 4.77
N ALA A 139 4.67 -8.09 3.49
CA ALA A 139 6.02 -7.95 2.95
C ALA A 139 6.01 -6.88 1.87
N VAL A 140 7.10 -6.13 1.71
CA VAL A 140 7.23 -5.14 0.63
C VAL A 140 8.43 -5.51 -0.23
N THR A 141 8.19 -5.72 -1.52
CA THR A 141 9.23 -5.93 -2.52
C THR A 141 9.15 -4.83 -3.57
N PHE A 142 9.89 -4.95 -4.66
CA PHE A 142 9.76 -4.07 -5.82
C PHE A 142 8.93 -4.74 -6.93
N ALA A 143 8.18 -3.93 -7.66
CA ALA A 143 7.47 -4.28 -8.87
C ALA A 143 8.12 -3.60 -10.07
N VAL A 144 8.14 -4.32 -11.18
CA VAL A 144 8.83 -3.95 -12.43
C VAL A 144 7.99 -4.43 -13.60
N ASN A 145 8.10 -3.77 -14.76
CA ASN A 145 7.34 -4.15 -15.95
C ASN A 145 7.67 -5.60 -16.34
N ALA A 146 6.65 -6.46 -16.50
CA ALA A 146 6.83 -7.88 -16.82
C ALA A 146 7.47 -8.11 -18.21
N ALA A 147 7.27 -7.16 -19.14
CA ALA A 147 7.77 -7.26 -20.50
C ALA A 147 9.23 -6.75 -20.67
N SER A 148 9.86 -6.25 -19.60
CA SER A 148 11.24 -5.74 -19.67
C SER A 148 12.28 -6.74 -19.19
N ASP A 149 13.55 -6.45 -19.48
CA ASP A 149 14.69 -7.22 -18.97
C ASP A 149 15.18 -6.73 -17.60
N PHE A 150 14.37 -5.93 -16.89
CA PHE A 150 14.76 -5.40 -15.58
C PHE A 150 15.14 -6.54 -14.62
N PRO A 151 16.27 -6.46 -13.90
CA PRO A 151 16.68 -7.52 -12.98
C PRO A 151 15.58 -7.93 -11.98
N ARG A 152 15.35 -9.24 -11.85
CA ARG A 152 14.27 -9.80 -11.02
C ARG A 152 14.73 -10.26 -9.64
N ASP A 153 16.01 -10.14 -9.36
CA ASP A 153 16.60 -10.40 -8.05
C ASP A 153 17.63 -9.32 -7.77
N ILE A 154 17.35 -8.50 -6.75
CA ILE A 154 18.20 -7.35 -6.41
C ILE A 154 18.40 -7.35 -4.90
N PRO A 155 19.65 -7.37 -4.39
CA PRO A 155 19.89 -7.26 -2.96
C PRO A 155 19.52 -5.87 -2.44
N VAL A 156 19.17 -5.78 -1.16
CA VAL A 156 18.85 -4.50 -0.50
C VAL A 156 20.00 -3.49 -0.65
N GLY A 157 21.23 -3.95 -0.44
CA GLY A 157 22.42 -3.10 -0.32
C GLY A 157 22.66 -2.61 1.11
N ALA A 158 23.78 -1.93 1.33
CA ALA A 158 24.18 -1.41 2.64
C ALA A 158 24.87 -0.04 2.50
N SER A 159 24.84 0.77 3.56
CA SER A 159 25.49 2.09 3.57
C SER A 159 27.00 2.04 3.37
N SER A 160 27.66 0.92 3.72
CA SER A 160 29.07 0.70 3.43
C SER A 160 29.40 0.67 1.94
N GLN A 161 28.39 0.47 1.08
CA GLN A 161 28.56 0.43 -0.38
C GLN A 161 28.41 1.82 -1.02
N ASP A 162 28.06 2.85 -0.26
CA ASP A 162 27.68 4.16 -0.80
C ASP A 162 28.84 4.88 -1.51
N ALA A 163 30.06 4.66 -1.01
CA ALA A 163 31.29 5.22 -1.59
C ALA A 163 31.95 4.29 -2.63
N THR A 164 31.36 3.14 -2.95
CA THR A 164 31.94 2.18 -3.91
C THR A 164 31.74 2.67 -5.34
N SER A 165 32.80 2.59 -6.16
CA SER A 165 32.78 2.97 -7.58
C SER A 165 33.32 1.84 -8.47
N PRO A 166 32.55 1.35 -9.47
CA PRO A 166 31.15 1.70 -9.74
C PRO A 166 30.21 1.25 -8.61
N ALA A 167 29.11 1.98 -8.41
CA ALA A 167 28.13 1.64 -7.38
C ALA A 167 27.53 0.24 -7.63
N PRO A 168 27.48 -0.65 -6.62
CA PRO A 168 26.87 -1.97 -6.76
C PRO A 168 25.39 -1.88 -7.12
N PHE A 169 24.90 -2.79 -7.97
CA PHE A 169 23.48 -2.86 -8.35
C PHE A 169 22.63 -3.37 -7.17
N THR A 170 22.12 -2.44 -6.36
CA THR A 170 21.32 -2.71 -5.16
C THR A 170 20.10 -1.81 -5.12
N LEU A 171 19.06 -2.22 -4.40
CA LEU A 171 17.86 -1.38 -4.23
C LEU A 171 18.22 -0.03 -3.59
N ARG A 172 19.08 -0.01 -2.57
CA ARG A 172 19.60 1.22 -1.96
C ARG A 172 20.24 2.14 -3.01
N ASN A 173 21.15 1.62 -3.84
CA ASN A 173 21.87 2.45 -4.81
C ASN A 173 20.98 2.89 -5.99
N ILE A 174 19.95 2.12 -6.33
CA ILE A 174 18.92 2.52 -7.30
C ILE A 174 18.11 3.71 -6.75
N TYR A 175 17.56 3.60 -5.54
CA TYR A 175 16.73 4.65 -4.96
C TYR A 175 17.52 5.90 -4.52
N ARG A 176 18.82 5.75 -4.20
CA ARG A 176 19.74 6.89 -4.01
C ARG A 176 20.37 7.39 -5.32
N CYS A 177 19.91 6.89 -6.47
CA CYS A 177 20.32 7.37 -7.79
C CYS A 177 21.83 7.27 -8.08
N SER A 178 22.52 6.36 -7.39
CA SER A 178 23.92 6.00 -7.67
C SER A 178 24.02 4.94 -8.78
N VAL A 179 22.93 4.21 -9.03
CA VAL A 179 22.75 3.29 -10.16
C VAL A 179 21.53 3.78 -10.94
N THR A 180 21.75 4.29 -12.16
CA THR A 180 20.71 4.96 -12.97
C THR A 180 20.41 4.26 -14.29
N SER A 181 21.11 3.17 -14.60
CA SER A 181 20.82 2.34 -15.76
C SER A 181 21.14 0.87 -15.54
N PHE A 182 20.57 0.01 -16.38
CA PHE A 182 20.97 -1.37 -16.54
C PHE A 182 21.10 -1.70 -18.04
N THR A 183 21.79 -2.78 -18.37
CA THR A 183 21.89 -3.27 -19.74
C THR A 183 20.83 -4.34 -19.98
N ASP A 184 20.01 -4.19 -21.03
CA ASP A 184 18.99 -5.16 -21.40
C ASP A 184 19.56 -6.39 -22.14
N GLY A 185 18.70 -7.34 -22.49
CA GLY A 185 19.09 -8.58 -23.18
C GLY A 185 19.65 -8.37 -24.59
N ASN A 186 19.46 -7.18 -25.18
CA ASN A 186 20.04 -6.79 -26.47
C ASN A 186 21.34 -6.00 -26.32
N GLY A 187 21.83 -5.80 -25.10
CA GLY A 187 23.03 -5.01 -24.85
C GLY A 187 22.79 -3.49 -24.81
N LEU A 188 21.55 -3.03 -24.79
CA LEU A 188 21.20 -1.60 -24.75
C LEU A 188 21.11 -1.09 -23.31
N SER A 189 21.63 0.11 -23.07
CA SER A 189 21.46 0.79 -21.77
C SER A 189 20.04 1.31 -21.62
N VAL A 190 19.34 0.87 -20.59
CA VAL A 190 18.00 1.32 -20.20
C VAL A 190 18.08 2.16 -18.93
N THR A 191 17.56 3.38 -18.97
CA THR A 191 17.49 4.28 -17.81
C THR A 191 16.52 3.73 -16.76
N ILE A 192 16.96 3.66 -15.52
CA ILE A 192 16.14 3.27 -14.36
C ILE A 192 15.38 4.49 -13.86
N ARG A 193 14.07 4.32 -13.64
CA ARG A 193 13.19 5.32 -13.04
C ARG A 193 12.57 4.74 -11.76
N PRO A 194 13.12 5.05 -10.57
CA PRO A 194 12.50 4.67 -9.31
C PRO A 194 11.23 5.49 -9.10
N LEU A 195 10.12 4.80 -8.88
CA LEU A 195 8.85 5.38 -8.52
C LEU A 195 8.65 5.23 -7.01
N LEU A 196 8.12 6.26 -6.38
CA LEU A 196 7.71 6.24 -4.97
C LEU A 196 6.24 6.54 -4.87
N PRO A 197 5.51 5.92 -3.93
CA PRO A 197 4.15 6.33 -3.63
C PRO A 197 4.09 7.79 -3.15
N GLN A 198 2.86 8.31 -3.08
CA GLN A 198 2.56 9.63 -2.57
C GLN A 198 3.17 9.91 -1.18
N SER A 199 3.46 11.18 -0.90
CA SER A 199 3.87 11.66 0.42
C SER A 199 2.85 11.25 1.49
N GLY A 200 3.33 10.87 2.67
CA GLY A 200 2.50 10.32 3.75
C GLY A 200 2.14 8.83 3.59
N SER A 201 2.56 8.19 2.49
CA SER A 201 2.44 6.75 2.28
C SER A 201 3.18 5.94 3.37
N GLY A 202 2.50 4.92 3.90
CA GLY A 202 3.11 3.98 4.84
C GLY A 202 4.13 3.07 4.15
N THR A 203 3.85 2.68 2.89
CA THR A 203 4.76 1.87 2.07
C THR A 203 6.01 2.65 1.68
N ARG A 204 5.91 3.92 1.29
CA ARG A 204 7.08 4.79 1.05
C ARG A 204 7.99 4.84 2.27
N LYS A 205 7.45 5.22 3.43
CA LYS A 205 8.21 5.30 4.68
C LYS A 205 8.89 3.98 5.03
N PHE A 206 8.15 2.87 4.97
CA PHE A 206 8.70 1.55 5.28
C PHE A 206 9.77 1.10 4.28
N TRP A 207 9.54 1.32 2.98
CA TRP A 207 10.48 0.96 1.93
C TRP A 207 11.79 1.72 2.08
N LEU A 208 11.74 3.05 2.19
CA LEU A 208 12.94 3.88 2.38
C LEU A 208 13.72 3.46 3.63
N SER A 209 13.04 3.27 4.77
CA SER A 209 13.68 2.79 5.99
C SER A 209 14.33 1.41 5.82
N SER A 210 13.71 0.51 5.05
CA SER A 210 14.25 -0.84 4.79
C SER A 210 15.51 -0.80 3.91
N LEU A 211 15.65 0.25 3.08
CA LEU A 211 16.86 0.52 2.31
C LEU A 211 17.90 1.34 3.11
N GLY A 212 17.58 1.71 4.35
CA GLY A 212 18.39 2.62 5.18
C GLY A 212 18.44 4.05 4.63
N LEU A 213 17.38 4.48 3.95
CA LEU A 213 17.24 5.80 3.33
C LEU A 213 16.15 6.62 4.03
N SER A 214 16.25 7.94 3.89
CA SER A 214 15.30 8.95 4.30
C SER A 214 14.76 9.74 3.11
N GLU A 215 13.72 10.54 3.31
CA GLU A 215 13.22 11.47 2.28
C GLU A 215 14.31 12.45 1.79
N THR A 216 15.22 12.84 2.68
CA THR A 216 16.36 13.70 2.36
C THR A 216 17.33 13.02 1.39
N ASP A 217 17.63 11.73 1.61
CA ASP A 217 18.52 10.97 0.73
C ASP A 217 17.97 10.86 -0.69
N ILE A 218 16.65 10.67 -0.79
CA ILE A 218 15.95 10.59 -2.07
C ILE A 218 15.96 11.94 -2.80
N THR A 219 15.65 13.01 -2.07
CA THR A 219 15.64 14.38 -2.62
C THR A 219 17.03 14.77 -3.12
N ALA A 220 18.09 14.39 -2.39
CA ALA A 220 19.47 14.64 -2.80
C ALA A 220 19.89 13.83 -4.05
N GLY A 221 19.39 12.60 -4.20
CA GLY A 221 19.69 11.75 -5.37
C GLY A 221 19.00 12.19 -6.67
N GLY A 222 17.76 12.72 -6.57
CA GLY A 222 17.09 13.46 -7.65
C GLY A 222 16.48 12.65 -8.81
N CYS A 223 16.62 11.32 -8.85
CA CYS A 223 16.03 10.47 -9.90
C CYS A 223 14.72 9.77 -9.52
N ALA A 224 14.48 9.52 -8.22
CA ALA A 224 13.25 8.91 -7.78
C ALA A 224 12.10 9.94 -7.84
N THR A 225 10.90 9.50 -8.22
CA THR A 225 9.77 10.40 -8.44
C THR A 225 8.46 9.77 -7.97
N ASP A 226 7.57 10.59 -7.43
CA ASP A 226 6.17 10.25 -7.14
C ASP A 226 5.20 10.82 -8.19
N LEU A 227 5.75 11.26 -9.34
CA LEU A 227 5.05 11.89 -10.46
C LEU A 227 4.14 13.04 -10.01
N GLY A 228 4.65 13.88 -9.10
CA GLY A 228 3.89 15.00 -8.56
C GLY A 228 2.84 14.55 -7.56
N ASN A 229 3.20 13.61 -6.69
CA ASN A 229 2.34 13.04 -5.65
C ASN A 229 1.10 12.28 -6.19
N THR A 230 1.23 11.66 -7.37
CA THR A 230 0.11 10.96 -8.04
C THR A 230 0.26 9.43 -8.05
N VAL A 231 1.47 8.91 -7.81
CA VAL A 231 1.69 7.47 -7.72
C VAL A 231 1.01 6.93 -6.46
N GLU A 232 -0.06 6.15 -6.65
CA GLU A 232 -0.76 5.46 -5.57
C GLU A 232 -0.03 4.18 -5.16
N GLU A 233 -0.04 3.83 -3.86
CA GLU A 233 0.56 2.57 -3.42
C GLU A 233 -0.16 1.39 -4.07
N HIS A 234 0.63 0.35 -4.39
CA HIS A 234 0.15 -0.94 -4.91
C HIS A 234 -0.65 -0.81 -6.21
N ASN A 235 -0.39 0.25 -6.98
CA ASN A 235 -0.92 0.45 -8.31
C ASN A 235 0.18 0.27 -9.36
N GLY A 236 0.19 -0.90 -9.99
CA GLY A 236 1.19 -1.24 -11.00
C GLY A 236 0.98 -0.54 -12.34
N THR A 237 -0.15 0.15 -12.55
CA THR A 237 -0.39 0.88 -13.82
C THR A 237 0.56 2.08 -14.00
N PHE A 238 1.25 2.52 -12.96
CA PHE A 238 2.30 3.55 -13.05
C PHE A 238 3.64 3.00 -13.56
N VAL A 239 3.87 1.69 -13.45
CA VAL A 239 5.07 1.00 -13.93
C VAL A 239 4.88 0.69 -15.42
N THR A 240 5.27 1.64 -16.27
CA THR A 240 4.96 1.66 -17.71
C THR A 240 6.21 1.43 -18.56
N GLY A 241 7.34 2.01 -18.16
CA GLY A 241 8.62 1.92 -18.85
C GLY A 241 9.40 0.64 -18.54
N PRO A 242 10.35 0.26 -19.41
CA PRO A 242 11.19 -0.92 -19.19
C PRO A 242 12.15 -0.78 -18.00
N GLY A 243 12.47 0.46 -17.62
CA GLY A 243 13.30 0.81 -16.47
C GLY A 243 12.54 1.24 -15.22
N ASP A 244 11.21 1.16 -15.21
CA ASP A 244 10.42 1.55 -14.04
C ASP A 244 10.52 0.49 -12.94
N ILE A 245 10.69 0.96 -11.71
CA ILE A 245 10.70 0.14 -10.49
C ILE A 245 9.91 0.87 -9.41
N ALA A 246 9.00 0.20 -8.71
CA ALA A 246 8.20 0.79 -7.63
C ALA A 246 8.14 -0.16 -6.42
N PRO A 247 8.07 0.31 -5.16
CA PRO A 247 7.78 -0.57 -4.04
C PRO A 247 6.33 -1.06 -4.10
N PHE A 248 6.11 -2.30 -3.69
CA PHE A 248 4.80 -2.95 -3.78
C PHE A 248 4.58 -3.91 -2.61
N SER A 249 3.42 -3.80 -1.94
CA SER A 249 3.00 -4.76 -0.91
C SER A 249 2.68 -6.10 -1.56
N VAL A 250 3.36 -7.13 -1.10
CA VAL A 250 3.14 -8.49 -1.57
C VAL A 250 1.73 -8.96 -1.23
N ALA A 251 1.22 -8.60 -0.05
CA ALA A 251 -0.15 -8.94 0.32
C ALA A 251 -1.17 -8.30 -0.62
N GLN A 252 -0.99 -7.02 -0.98
CA GLN A 252 -1.82 -6.34 -1.97
C GLN A 252 -1.75 -6.96 -3.37
N TYR A 253 -0.56 -7.35 -3.82
CA TYR A 253 -0.41 -8.07 -5.09
C TYR A 253 -1.19 -9.39 -5.09
N ILE A 254 -1.18 -10.12 -3.97
CA ILE A 254 -1.95 -11.36 -3.82
C ILE A 254 -3.46 -11.06 -3.75
N ALA A 255 -3.89 -10.07 -2.94
CA ALA A 255 -5.29 -9.68 -2.82
C ALA A 255 -5.89 -9.28 -4.18
N GLN A 256 -5.19 -8.42 -4.92
CA GLN A 256 -5.61 -8.03 -6.26
C GLN A 256 -5.60 -9.22 -7.22
N GLY A 257 -4.68 -10.18 -7.09
CA GLY A 257 -4.72 -11.43 -7.86
C GLY A 257 -5.93 -12.32 -7.53
N ASN A 258 -6.43 -12.24 -6.30
CA ASN A 258 -7.54 -13.04 -5.79
C ASN A 258 -8.91 -12.34 -5.93
N TRP A 259 -8.97 -11.14 -6.52
CA TRP A 259 -10.10 -10.20 -6.46
C TRP A 259 -11.48 -10.82 -6.72
N GLN A 260 -11.59 -11.78 -7.64
CA GLN A 260 -12.86 -12.44 -8.00
C GLN A 260 -13.45 -13.33 -6.90
N THR A 261 -12.60 -13.78 -5.98
CA THR A 261 -12.98 -14.74 -4.95
C THR A 261 -13.11 -14.09 -3.58
N LEU A 262 -12.74 -12.82 -3.43
CA LEU A 262 -12.69 -12.12 -2.15
C LEU A 262 -14.10 -11.74 -1.67
N PRO A 263 -14.35 -11.76 -0.34
CA PRO A 263 -15.67 -11.47 0.22
C PRO A 263 -16.10 -10.01 0.04
N SER A 264 -15.15 -9.08 -0.04
CA SER A 264 -15.36 -7.68 -0.44
C SER A 264 -14.61 -7.42 -1.75
N PRO A 265 -15.18 -6.63 -2.69
CA PRO A 265 -14.50 -6.26 -3.93
C PRO A 265 -13.12 -5.67 -3.68
N VAL A 266 -12.18 -5.99 -4.57
CA VAL A 266 -10.84 -5.42 -4.65
C VAL A 266 -10.62 -4.96 -6.07
N ILE A 267 -10.09 -3.75 -6.25
CA ILE A 267 -9.75 -3.22 -7.56
C ILE A 267 -8.47 -3.92 -8.05
N GLU A 268 -8.56 -4.67 -9.14
CA GLU A 268 -7.39 -5.18 -9.85
C GLU A 268 -6.67 -4.01 -10.53
N ARG A 269 -5.51 -3.65 -9.99
CA ARG A 269 -4.66 -2.57 -10.51
C ARG A 269 -3.19 -2.98 -10.54
N ARG A 270 -2.90 -4.29 -10.67
CA ARG A 270 -1.51 -4.76 -10.79
C ARG A 270 -0.92 -4.37 -12.14
N GLY A 271 -1.76 -4.18 -13.15
CA GLY A 271 -1.29 -3.88 -14.50
C GLY A 271 -0.35 -4.96 -15.03
N GLY A 272 0.63 -4.56 -15.82
CA GLY A 272 1.63 -5.46 -16.41
C GLY A 272 2.84 -5.74 -15.53
N VAL A 273 2.73 -5.68 -14.20
CA VAL A 273 3.91 -5.82 -13.31
C VAL A 273 4.09 -7.25 -12.79
N VAL A 274 5.34 -7.58 -12.52
CA VAL A 274 5.74 -8.73 -11.71
C VAL A 274 6.55 -8.27 -10.51
N LEU A 275 6.46 -9.03 -9.41
CA LEU A 275 7.23 -8.77 -8.20
C LEU A 275 8.63 -9.37 -8.30
N GLY A 276 9.62 -8.58 -7.89
CA GLY A 276 11.01 -8.99 -7.77
C GLY A 276 11.31 -9.78 -6.49
N GLN A 277 12.43 -10.48 -6.52
CA GLN A 277 13.06 -11.16 -5.40
C GLN A 277 14.12 -10.26 -4.77
N ILE A 278 14.39 -10.45 -3.49
CA ILE A 278 15.43 -9.70 -2.79
C ILE A 278 16.46 -10.68 -2.24
N GLY A 279 17.67 -10.64 -2.82
CA GLY A 279 18.79 -11.47 -2.38
C GLY A 279 18.50 -12.97 -2.49
N GLY A 280 17.88 -13.39 -3.60
CA GLY A 280 17.49 -14.78 -3.86
C GLY A 280 16.24 -15.25 -3.12
N VAL A 281 15.60 -14.40 -2.31
CA VAL A 281 14.39 -14.75 -1.56
C VAL A 281 13.15 -14.28 -2.32
N LYS A 282 12.22 -15.19 -2.58
CA LYS A 282 10.93 -14.87 -3.23
C LYS A 282 9.96 -14.19 -2.26
N PRO A 283 9.19 -13.18 -2.71
CA PRO A 283 8.22 -12.47 -1.86
C PRO A 283 7.01 -13.32 -1.47
N TYR A 284 6.63 -14.30 -2.29
CA TYR A 284 5.53 -15.21 -2.04
C TYR A 284 5.83 -16.60 -2.62
N ASN A 285 5.12 -17.59 -2.10
CA ASN A 285 5.15 -18.97 -2.58
C ASN A 285 3.86 -19.29 -3.34
N ILE A 286 3.95 -20.11 -4.39
CA ILE A 286 2.78 -20.67 -5.05
C ILE A 286 2.41 -21.97 -4.35
N THR A 287 1.15 -22.09 -3.94
CA THR A 287 0.59 -23.27 -3.29
C THR A 287 -0.62 -23.77 -4.08
N THR A 288 -1.22 -24.88 -3.66
CA THR A 288 -2.46 -25.41 -4.26
C THR A 288 -3.64 -24.45 -4.14
N VAL A 289 -3.62 -23.53 -3.18
CA VAL A 289 -4.66 -22.51 -2.96
C VAL A 289 -4.28 -21.14 -3.54
N GLY A 290 -3.23 -21.08 -4.35
CA GLY A 290 -2.73 -19.85 -4.97
C GLY A 290 -1.48 -19.29 -4.29
N ALA A 291 -1.22 -18.01 -4.53
CA ALA A 291 -0.07 -17.30 -3.97
C ALA A 291 -0.27 -17.03 -2.47
N VAL A 292 0.76 -17.33 -1.67
CA VAL A 292 0.79 -17.12 -0.22
C VAL A 292 2.04 -16.35 0.16
N LEU A 293 1.89 -15.32 0.99
CA LEU A 293 3.00 -14.50 1.48
C LEU A 293 4.15 -15.35 2.02
N ASN A 294 5.38 -15.03 1.61
CA ASN A 294 6.56 -15.58 2.28
C ASN A 294 6.85 -14.75 3.54
N THR A 295 6.40 -15.23 4.70
CA THR A 295 6.61 -14.52 5.97
C THR A 295 8.08 -14.47 6.42
N SER A 296 8.96 -15.23 5.76
CA SER A 296 10.41 -15.21 5.96
C SER A 296 11.15 -14.30 4.97
N PHE A 297 10.41 -13.53 4.16
CA PHE A 297 11.00 -12.53 3.27
C PHE A 297 11.79 -11.46 4.08
N PRO A 298 12.93 -10.95 3.60
CA PRO A 298 13.77 -10.04 4.38
C PRO A 298 13.13 -8.68 4.69
N VAL A 299 12.16 -8.24 3.88
CA VAL A 299 11.53 -6.92 4.00
C VAL A 299 10.06 -7.10 4.39
N VAL A 300 9.83 -7.30 5.69
CA VAL A 300 8.50 -7.57 6.29
C VAL A 300 8.11 -6.52 7.32
N ARG A 301 6.80 -6.28 7.44
CA ARG A 301 6.21 -5.34 8.41
C ARG A 301 4.95 -5.90 9.03
N ASN A 302 4.68 -5.52 10.27
CA ASN A 302 3.33 -5.65 10.78
C ASN A 302 2.47 -4.51 10.22
N VAL A 303 1.18 -4.77 10.10
CA VAL A 303 0.16 -3.75 9.81
C VAL A 303 -0.79 -3.63 10.98
N TYR A 304 -1.38 -2.45 11.14
CA TYR A 304 -2.00 -2.01 12.38
C TYR A 304 -3.40 -1.42 12.15
N ASN A 305 -4.30 -1.67 13.10
CA ASN A 305 -5.42 -0.79 13.37
C ASN A 305 -4.99 0.12 14.53
N VAL A 306 -5.01 1.43 14.31
CA VAL A 306 -4.56 2.44 15.26
C VAL A 306 -5.77 3.05 15.92
N VAL A 307 -5.76 3.15 17.25
CA VAL A 307 -6.84 3.76 18.03
C VAL A 307 -6.26 4.77 19.02
N GLN A 308 -7.09 5.69 19.51
CA GLN A 308 -6.72 6.51 20.66
C GLN A 308 -6.55 5.62 21.90
N THR A 309 -5.41 5.71 22.58
CA THR A 309 -5.07 4.81 23.69
C THR A 309 -6.08 4.89 24.83
N SER A 310 -6.61 6.07 25.14
CA SER A 310 -7.63 6.24 26.20
C SER A 310 -8.95 5.53 25.89
N ARG A 311 -9.19 5.15 24.63
CA ARG A 311 -10.41 4.48 24.17
C ARG A 311 -10.29 2.96 24.13
N LEU A 312 -9.13 2.39 24.47
CA LEU A 312 -8.90 0.93 24.43
C LEU A 312 -9.89 0.13 25.29
N GLY A 313 -10.41 0.73 26.36
CA GLY A 313 -11.39 0.10 27.25
C GLY A 313 -12.83 0.16 26.74
N GLU A 314 -13.13 0.90 25.67
CA GLU A 314 -14.47 0.94 25.09
C GLU A 314 -14.85 -0.43 24.53
N ALA A 315 -16.04 -0.92 24.89
CA ALA A 315 -16.46 -2.29 24.59
C ALA A 315 -16.35 -2.64 23.09
N ALA A 316 -16.71 -1.71 22.20
CA ALA A 316 -16.63 -1.93 20.75
C ALA A 316 -15.18 -2.04 20.27
N ILE A 317 -14.28 -1.15 20.72
CA ILE A 317 -12.85 -1.17 20.35
C ILE A 317 -12.17 -2.42 20.91
N ALA A 318 -12.42 -2.72 22.19
CA ALA A 318 -11.86 -3.89 22.85
C ALA A 318 -12.25 -5.19 22.12
N ALA A 319 -13.55 -5.37 21.84
CA ALA A 319 -14.05 -6.55 21.13
C ALA A 319 -13.56 -6.65 19.69
N ALA A 320 -13.38 -5.53 18.99
CA ALA A 320 -12.93 -5.53 17.60
C ALA A 320 -11.43 -5.83 17.47
N PHE A 321 -10.59 -5.22 18.32
CA PHE A 321 -9.14 -5.14 18.08
C PHE A 321 -8.25 -5.65 19.20
N VAL A 322 -8.69 -5.64 20.47
CA VAL A 322 -7.77 -5.84 21.60
C VAL A 322 -7.65 -7.32 21.97
N GLY A 323 -6.41 -7.81 22.03
CA GLY A 323 -6.07 -9.18 22.37
C GLY A 323 -6.17 -10.15 21.18
N SER A 324 -5.51 -11.30 21.34
CA SER A 324 -5.43 -12.35 20.32
C SER A 324 -6.76 -13.01 20.00
N THR A 325 -7.76 -12.83 20.87
CA THR A 325 -9.14 -13.32 20.70
C THR A 325 -10.10 -12.25 20.19
N SER A 326 -9.61 -11.06 19.83
CA SER A 326 -10.45 -10.01 19.23
C SER A 326 -11.12 -10.50 17.94
N SER A 327 -12.20 -9.84 17.56
CA SER A 327 -12.97 -10.19 16.35
C SER A 327 -12.08 -10.16 15.09
N VAL A 328 -11.19 -9.17 14.96
CA VAL A 328 -10.23 -9.10 13.86
C VAL A 328 -9.23 -10.27 13.90
N CYS A 329 -8.64 -10.54 15.06
CA CYS A 329 -7.63 -11.61 15.20
C CYS A 329 -8.19 -13.01 15.01
N SER A 330 -9.47 -13.21 15.32
CA SER A 330 -10.18 -14.48 15.10
C SER A 330 -10.42 -14.80 13.62
N ASN A 331 -10.28 -13.81 12.71
CA ASN A 331 -10.54 -13.95 11.28
C ASN A 331 -9.27 -14.24 10.44
N ALA A 332 -8.41 -15.14 10.93
CA ALA A 332 -7.16 -15.54 10.25
C ALA A 332 -7.36 -16.04 8.82
N THR A 333 -8.51 -16.68 8.51
CA THR A 333 -8.84 -17.13 7.16
C THR A 333 -9.01 -15.96 6.19
N ILE A 334 -9.70 -14.89 6.60
CA ILE A 334 -9.85 -13.67 5.79
C ILE A 334 -8.48 -13.02 5.60
N ILE A 335 -7.70 -12.86 6.66
CA ILE A 335 -6.34 -12.30 6.61
C ILE A 335 -5.50 -13.00 5.53
N LYS A 336 -5.47 -14.34 5.55
CA LYS A 336 -4.73 -15.13 4.55
C LYS A 336 -5.30 -15.02 3.14
N LYS A 337 -6.62 -14.95 2.99
CA LYS A 337 -7.28 -14.86 1.67
C LYS A 337 -6.91 -13.55 0.93
N TYR A 338 -6.76 -12.46 1.68
CA TYR A 338 -6.24 -11.18 1.20
C TYR A 338 -4.70 -11.15 1.11
N GLY A 339 -4.03 -12.30 1.21
CA GLY A 339 -2.59 -12.40 0.99
C GLY A 339 -1.71 -11.96 2.16
N PHE A 340 -2.28 -11.62 3.32
CA PHE A 340 -1.51 -11.24 4.50
C PHE A 340 -1.12 -12.47 5.34
N GLY A 341 0.02 -12.38 6.03
CA GLY A 341 0.45 -13.38 7.00
C GLY A 341 -0.20 -13.20 8.36
N THR A 342 -0.45 -14.29 9.09
CA THR A 342 -0.86 -14.23 10.49
C THR A 342 0.33 -13.94 11.41
N ILE A 343 0.10 -13.25 12.52
CA ILE A 343 1.14 -12.87 13.50
C ILE A 343 0.98 -13.55 14.87
N GLY A 344 0.14 -14.58 14.96
CA GLY A 344 -0.06 -15.38 16.18
C GLY A 344 -0.50 -14.53 17.37
N SER A 345 0.12 -14.76 18.53
CA SER A 345 -0.19 -14.07 19.78
C SER A 345 0.10 -12.56 19.76
N LEU A 346 0.87 -12.07 18.77
CA LEU A 346 1.09 -10.63 18.61
C LEU A 346 -0.18 -9.92 18.13
N CYS A 347 -1.10 -10.64 17.47
CA CYS A 347 -2.35 -10.05 17.01
C CYS A 347 -3.13 -9.45 18.17
N GLY A 348 -3.53 -8.19 18.05
CA GLY A 348 -4.30 -7.50 19.08
C GLY A 348 -3.46 -6.94 20.23
N SER A 349 -2.13 -7.02 20.17
CA SER A 349 -1.26 -6.44 21.20
C SER A 349 -1.43 -4.91 21.29
N THR A 350 -1.41 -4.38 22.52
CA THR A 350 -1.50 -2.94 22.80
C THR A 350 -0.16 -2.33 23.23
N SER A 351 0.94 -3.09 23.09
CA SER A 351 2.26 -2.68 23.56
C SER A 351 2.95 -1.60 22.71
N THR A 352 2.47 -1.36 21.49
CA THR A 352 3.06 -0.37 20.58
C THR A 352 2.25 0.91 20.62
N THR A 353 2.86 1.99 21.13
CA THR A 353 2.21 3.30 21.25
C THR A 353 3.01 4.41 20.56
N GLY A 354 2.32 5.49 20.20
CA GLY A 354 2.93 6.69 19.63
C GLY A 354 2.18 7.95 20.02
N PRO A 355 2.73 9.13 19.66
CA PRO A 355 2.06 10.39 19.90
C PRO A 355 0.88 10.57 18.95
N PHE A 356 0.05 11.59 19.21
CA PHE A 356 -0.79 12.15 18.17
C PHE A 356 0.08 12.62 17.02
N THR A 357 -0.45 12.48 15.81
CA THR A 357 0.20 12.94 14.58
C THR A 357 -0.45 14.24 14.14
N GLN A 358 0.36 15.23 13.77
CA GLN A 358 -0.06 16.51 13.19
C GLN A 358 0.67 16.71 11.87
#